data_AF-A0A5N0TA87-F1
#
_entry.id   AF-A0A5N0TA87-F1
#
_cell.length_a   1.000
_cell.length_b   1.000
_cell.length_c   1.000
_cell.angle_alpha   90.00
_cell.angle_beta   90.00
_cell.angle_gamma   90.00
#
_symmetry.space_group_name_H-M   'P 1'
#
loop_
_entity.id
_entity.type
_entity.pdbx_description
1 polymer ?
#
loop_
_entity_poly.entity_id
_entity_poly.type
_entity_poly.pdbx_seq_one_letter_code
_entity_poly.pdbx_strand_id
1 'polypeptide(L)'
;MASTTTIKLAPELKARVIELAGRTGRSTHGFIIEAVERLTAHEEKMRDFVEEALAADADIERTGEVYRADDVHAWLDQLAAGEHAKPPRAWRK
;
A
#
# COMPACT_ATOMS: atom_id res chain seq x y z
N MET A 1 1.03 -24.17 11.71
CA MET A 1 0.59 -24.18 13.12
C MET A 1 0.65 -22.76 13.64
N ALA A 2 -0.42 -22.25 14.28
CA ALA A 2 -0.38 -20.91 14.88
C ALA A 2 0.49 -20.94 16.15
N SER A 3 1.35 -19.93 16.31
CA SER A 3 2.18 -19.73 17.50
C SER A 3 1.55 -18.66 18.39
N THR A 4 1.50 -18.89 19.70
CA THR A 4 0.94 -17.92 20.65
C THR A 4 2.02 -16.93 21.06
N THR A 5 1.77 -15.64 20.83
CA THR A 5 2.63 -14.55 21.29
C THR A 5 1.92 -13.73 22.36
N THR A 6 2.50 -13.63 23.54
CA THR A 6 1.97 -12.79 24.63
C THR A 6 2.43 -11.36 24.45
N ILE A 7 1.49 -10.45 24.19
CA ILE A 7 1.76 -9.02 23.98
C ILE A 7 1.26 -8.23 25.20
N LYS A 8 2.12 -7.40 25.79
CA LYS A 8 1.73 -6.46 26.85
C LYS A 8 1.20 -5.18 26.20
N LEU A 9 -0.05 -4.84 26.51
CA LEU A 9 -0.67 -3.59 26.07
C LEU A 9 -0.71 -2.61 27.24
N ALA A 10 -0.43 -1.33 26.96
CA ALA A 10 -0.70 -0.26 27.91
C ALA A 10 -2.19 -0.26 28.30
N PRO A 11 -2.55 0.01 29.58
CA PRO A 11 -3.94 -0.03 30.05
C PRO A 11 -4.90 0.80 29.19
N GLU A 12 -4.46 1.97 28.76
CA GLU A 12 -5.22 2.94 27.97
C GLU A 12 -5.50 2.39 26.56
N LEU A 13 -4.49 1.77 25.94
CA LEU A 13 -4.64 1.14 24.63
C LEU A 13 -5.57 -0.06 24.71
N LYS A 14 -5.44 -0.89 25.75
CA LYS A 14 -6.32 -2.05 25.97
C LYS A 14 -7.79 -1.61 26.09
N ALA A 15 -8.06 -0.55 26.85
CA ALA A 15 -9.43 -0.02 27.00
C ALA A 15 -10.00 0.44 25.64
N ARG A 16 -9.23 1.20 24.86
CA ARG A 16 -9.63 1.66 23.52
C ARG A 16 -9.92 0.52 22.56
N VAL A 17 -9.07 -0.52 22.57
CA VAL A 17 -9.26 -1.70 21.71
C VAL A 17 -10.54 -2.45 22.08
N ILE A 18 -10.81 -2.64 23.38
CA ILE A 18 -12.06 -3.28 23.83
C ILE A 18 -13.28 -2.48 23.40
N GLU A 19 -13.26 -1.15 23.56
CA GLU A 19 -14.37 -0.28 23.14
C GLU A 19 -14.62 -0.36 21.63
N LEU A 20 -13.57 -0.23 20.81
CA LEU A 20 -13.67 -0.28 19.35
C LEU A 20 -14.11 -1.65 18.85
N ALA A 21 -13.59 -2.73 19.44
CA ALA A 21 -14.03 -4.09 19.14
C ALA A 21 -15.53 -4.26 19.45
N GLY A 22 -15.98 -3.78 20.62
CA GLY A 22 -17.39 -3.80 21.00
C GLY A 22 -18.29 -3.02 20.04
N ARG A 23 -17.89 -1.81 19.65
CA ARG A 23 -18.62 -0.96 18.69
C ARG A 23 -18.72 -1.57 17.29
N THR A 24 -17.73 -2.38 16.90
CA THR A 24 -17.68 -3.05 15.59
C THR A 24 -18.25 -4.47 15.60
N GLY A 25 -18.75 -4.95 16.74
CA GLY A 25 -19.27 -6.32 16.89
C GLY A 25 -18.20 -7.41 16.80
N ARG A 26 -16.93 -7.07 17.04
CA ARG A 26 -15.78 -7.97 16.93
C ARG A 26 -15.28 -8.38 18.32
N SER A 27 -14.60 -9.53 18.40
CA SER A 27 -13.86 -9.88 19.59
C SER A 27 -12.59 -9.03 19.69
N THR A 28 -12.16 -8.70 20.91
CA THR A 28 -10.89 -7.98 21.16
C THR A 28 -9.69 -8.68 20.53
N HIS A 29 -9.66 -10.01 20.61
CA HIS A 29 -8.59 -10.82 20.01
C HIS A 29 -8.59 -10.71 18.47
N GLY A 30 -9.74 -10.86 17.83
CA GLY A 30 -9.86 -10.72 16.37
C GLY A 30 -9.49 -9.31 15.90
N PHE A 31 -9.90 -8.28 16.64
CA PHE A 31 -9.53 -6.89 16.34
C PHE A 31 -8.02 -6.67 16.40
N ILE A 32 -7.33 -7.25 17.40
CA ILE A 32 -5.87 -7.14 17.53
C ILE A 32 -5.17 -7.85 16.37
N ILE A 33 -5.61 -9.06 16.00
CA ILE A 33 -5.05 -9.79 14.86
C ILE A 33 -5.21 -8.98 13.57
N GLU A 34 -6.42 -8.50 13.28
CA GLU A 34 -6.71 -7.69 12.10
C GLU A 34 -5.83 -6.42 12.05
N ALA A 35 -5.60 -5.78 13.20
CA ALA A 35 -4.73 -4.62 13.28
C ALA A 35 -3.27 -4.96 12.94
N VAL A 36 -2.76 -6.09 13.45
CA VAL A 36 -1.40 -6.56 13.13
C VAL A 36 -1.28 -6.94 11.67
N GLU A 37 -2.23 -7.69 11.12
CA GLU A 37 -2.25 -8.06 9.70
C GLU A 37 -2.24 -6.84 8.78
N ARG A 38 -3.05 -5.83 9.10
CA ARG A 38 -3.08 -4.57 8.33
C ARG A 38 -1.77 -3.81 8.38
N LEU A 39 -1.15 -3.72 9.56
CA LEU A 39 0.13 -3.04 9.70
C LEU A 39 1.22 -3.79 8.94
N THR A 40 1.31 -5.11 9.10
CA THR A 40 2.28 -5.94 8.37
C THR A 40 2.13 -5.77 6.86
N ALA A 41 0.91 -5.90 6.33
CA ALA A 41 0.65 -5.73 4.90
C ALA A 41 0.94 -4.30 4.41
N HIS A 42 0.75 -3.28 5.27
CA HIS A 42 1.10 -1.90 4.93
C HIS A 42 2.61 -1.71 4.84
N GLU A 43 3.37 -2.20 5.82
CA GLU A 43 4.84 -2.11 5.82
C GLU A 43 5.47 -2.88 4.65
N GLU A 44 4.93 -4.06 4.31
CA GLU A 44 5.37 -4.83 3.15
C GLU A 44 5.15 -4.04 1.85
N LYS A 45 3.94 -3.51 1.64
CA LYS A 45 3.63 -2.69 0.45
C LYS A 45 4.46 -1.41 0.39
N MET A 46 4.73 -0.78 1.53
CA MET A 46 5.55 0.43 1.57
C MET A 46 7.00 0.12 1.19
N ARG A 47 7.56 -1.00 1.68
CA ARG A 47 8.88 -1.45 1.27
C ARG A 47 8.94 -1.69 -0.23
N ASP A 48 8.00 -2.46 -0.77
CA ASP A 48 7.97 -2.80 -2.20
C ASP A 48 7.82 -1.53 -3.06
N PHE A 49 6.94 -0.59 -2.65
CA PHE A 49 6.78 0.69 -3.33
C PHE A 49 8.07 1.53 -3.35
N VAL A 50 8.81 1.57 -2.23
CA VAL A 50 10.09 2.30 -2.16
C VAL A 50 11.15 1.63 -3.03
N GLU A 51 11.23 0.31 -3.03
CA GLU A 51 12.16 -0.44 -3.90
C GLU A 51 11.86 -0.17 -5.39
N GLU A 52 10.59 -0.20 -5.79
CA GLU A 52 10.16 0.14 -7.14
C GLU A 52 10.50 1.59 -7.51
N ALA A 53 10.27 2.54 -6.60
CA ALA A 53 10.58 3.95 -6.83
C ALA A 53 12.09 4.19 -7.03
N LEU A 54 12.94 3.54 -6.21
CA LEU A 54 14.39 3.62 -6.36
C LEU A 54 14.88 3.00 -7.67
N ALA A 55 14.28 1.87 -8.08
CA ALA A 55 14.59 1.25 -9.37
C ALA A 55 14.19 2.15 -10.55
N ALA A 56 13.03 2.80 -10.48
CA ALA A 56 12.58 3.76 -11.47
C ALA A 56 13.50 4.99 -11.54
N ASP A 57 13.94 5.50 -10.39
CA ASP A 57 14.88 6.64 -10.34
C ASP A 57 16.23 6.30 -10.98
N ALA A 58 16.79 5.14 -10.67
CA ALA A 58 18.01 4.63 -11.32
C ALA A 58 17.84 4.45 -12.84
N ASP A 59 16.65 4.05 -13.30
CA ASP A 59 16.36 3.92 -14.73
C ASP A 59 16.26 5.28 -15.43
N ILE A 60 15.67 6.28 -14.76
CA ILE A 60 15.63 7.66 -15.23
C ILE A 60 17.03 8.24 -15.33
N GLU A 61 17.89 8.03 -14.34
CA GLU A 61 19.29 8.47 -14.38
C GLU A 61 20.05 7.84 -15.56
N ARG A 62 19.77 6.58 -15.87
CA ARG A 62 20.43 5.83 -16.95
C ARG A 62 19.92 6.20 -18.35
N THR A 63 18.62 6.43 -18.51
CA THR A 63 17.98 6.55 -19.83
C THR A 63 17.56 7.97 -20.18
N GLY A 64 17.36 8.82 -19.18
CA GLY A 64 16.74 10.14 -19.33
C GLY A 64 15.24 10.10 -19.65
N GLU A 65 14.65 8.91 -19.81
CA GLU A 65 13.26 8.73 -20.27
C GLU A 65 12.27 8.98 -19.13
N VAL A 66 11.51 10.06 -19.23
CA VAL A 66 10.41 10.37 -18.31
C VAL A 66 9.15 10.71 -19.09
N TYR A 67 8.00 10.35 -18.53
CA TYR A 67 6.68 10.61 -19.11
C TYR A 67 5.93 11.63 -18.24
N ARG A 68 5.08 12.46 -18.84
CA ARG A 68 4.21 13.33 -18.03
C ARG A 68 3.13 12.47 -17.38
N ALA A 69 2.93 12.65 -16.08
CA ALA A 69 1.91 11.90 -15.33
C ALA A 69 0.51 12.05 -15.95
N ASP A 70 0.13 13.26 -16.38
CA ASP A 70 -1.17 13.51 -17.01
C ASP A 70 -1.39 12.68 -18.29
N ASP A 71 -0.35 12.54 -19.12
CA ASP A 71 -0.42 11.77 -20.36
C ASP A 71 -0.52 10.25 -20.07
N VAL A 72 0.17 9.79 -19.02
CA VAL A 72 0.10 8.39 -18.56
C VAL A 72 -1.27 8.09 -17.97
N HIS A 73 -1.82 8.97 -17.13
CA HIS A 73 -3.14 8.78 -16.53
C HIS A 73 -4.25 8.74 -17.59
N ALA A 74 -4.24 9.69 -18.53
CA ALA A 74 -5.20 9.69 -19.63
C ALA A 74 -5.13 8.40 -20.46
N TRP A 75 -3.92 7.88 -20.69
CA TRP A 75 -3.73 6.60 -21.38
C TRP A 75 -4.26 5.41 -20.56
N LEU A 76 -4.02 5.38 -19.25
CA LEU A 76 -4.53 4.34 -18.36
C LEU A 76 -6.06 4.33 -18.27
N ASP A 77 -6.69 5.50 -18.23
CA ASP A 77 -8.16 5.61 -18.22
C ASP A 77 -8.79 5.01 -19.49
N GLN A 78 -8.19 5.26 -20.65
CA GLN A 78 -8.62 4.68 -21.93
C GLN A 78 -8.45 3.16 -21.95
N LEU A 79 -7.32 2.65 -21.44
CA LEU A 79 -7.11 1.22 -21.30
C LEU A 79 -8.14 0.56 -20.37
N ALA A 80 -8.47 1.21 -19.25
CA ALA A 80 -9.48 0.72 -18.31
C ALA A 80 -10.89 0.68 -18.92
N ALA A 81 -11.19 1.57 -19.86
CA ALA A 81 -12.42 1.56 -20.67
C ALA A 81 -12.43 0.48 -21.78
N GLY A 82 -11.34 -0.27 -21.94
CA GLY A 82 -11.19 -1.30 -22.98
C GLY A 82 -10.83 -0.73 -24.36
N GLU A 83 -10.42 0.54 -24.43
CA GLU A 83 -9.99 1.17 -25.67
C GLU A 83 -8.52 0.84 -25.98
N HIS A 84 -8.21 0.63 -27.26
CA HIS A 84 -6.83 0.47 -27.70
C HIS A 84 -6.15 1.83 -27.85
N ALA A 85 -5.57 2.32 -26.75
CA ALA A 85 -4.84 3.59 -26.71
C ALA A 85 -3.33 3.40 -26.94
N LYS A 86 -2.72 4.28 -27.75
CA LYS A 86 -1.27 4.31 -27.94
C LYS A 86 -0.58 4.84 -26.68
N PRO A 87 0.56 4.25 -26.26
CA PRO A 87 1.28 4.72 -25.10
C PRO A 87 1.76 6.17 -25.29
N PRO A 88 1.85 6.95 -24.20
CA PRO A 88 2.31 8.34 -24.24
C PRO A 88 3.76 8.41 -24.73
N ARG A 89 4.14 9.56 -25.28
CA ARG A 89 5.53 9.80 -25.70
C ARG A 89 6.36 10.25 -24.50
N ALA A 90 7.63 9.85 -24.46
CA ALA A 90 8.57 10.37 -23.48
C ALA A 90 8.62 11.90 -23.58
N TRP A 91 8.42 12.57 -22.44
CA TRP A 91 8.46 14.02 -22.31
C TRP A 91 9.89 14.55 -22.37
N ARG A 92 10.83 13.79 -21.78
CA ARG A 92 12.27 14.06 -21.87
C ARG A 92 13.00 12.74 -22.09
N LYS A 93 14.14 12.83 -22.78
CA LYS A 93 15.13 11.79 -23.01
C LYS A 93 16.51 12.41 -22.91
#